data_AF-A0A108TCM4-F1
#
_entry.id   AF-A0A108TCM4-F1
#
_cell.length_a   1.000
_cell.length_b   1.000
_cell.length_c   1.000
_cell.angle_alpha   90.00
_cell.angle_beta   90.00
_cell.angle_gamma   90.00
#
_symmetry.space_group_name_H-M   'P 1'
#
loop_
_entity.id
_entity.type
_entity.pdbx_description
1 polymer ?
#
loop_
_entity_poly.entity_id
_entity_poly.type
_entity_poly.pdbx_seq_one_letter_code
_entity_poly.pdbx_strand_id
1 'polypeptide(L)' 'MLASADPVALDKACADLVIQAPVLHSDNVLAKKHEHEDLCGCDKFHMIHPDTDWLAGLRHAEKIGLGTMDYELIKI' A
#
# COMPACT_ATOMS: atom_id res chain seq x y z
N MET A 1 13.08 -5.37 -3.94
CA MET A 1 13.40 -4.56 -2.75
C MET A 1 13.21 -3.10 -3.14
N LEU A 2 12.74 -2.26 -2.22
CA LEU A 2 12.66 -0.81 -2.40
C LEU A 2 13.64 -0.12 -1.46
N ALA A 3 14.14 1.04 -1.87
CA ALA A 3 15.03 1.87 -1.07
C ALA A 3 14.82 3.34 -1.42
N SER A 4 14.80 4.21 -0.42
CA SER A 4 14.74 5.67 -0.55
C SER A 4 15.33 6.32 0.70
N ALA A 5 15.86 7.54 0.55
CA ALA A 5 16.24 8.39 1.68
C ALA A 5 15.05 9.19 2.24
N ASP A 6 13.94 9.26 1.50
CA ASP A 6 12.67 9.81 1.96
C ASP A 6 11.81 8.66 2.54
N PRO A 7 11.57 8.64 3.85
CA PRO A 7 10.82 7.57 4.50
C PRO A 7 9.33 7.57 4.14
N VAL A 8 8.74 8.73 3.84
CA VAL A 8 7.32 8.85 3.48
C VAL A 8 7.11 8.31 2.07
N ALA A 9 7.98 8.71 1.13
CA ALA A 9 7.96 8.21 -0.24
C ALA A 9 8.20 6.70 -0.30
N LEU A 10 9.11 6.18 0.54
CA LEU A 10 9.38 4.75 0.63
C LEU A 10 8.15 3.95 1.06
N ASP A 11 7.52 4.37 2.15
CA ASP A 11 6.38 3.65 2.72
C ASP A 11 5.14 3.77 1.82
N LYS A 12 4.93 4.95 1.21
CA LYS A 12 3.89 5.15 0.19
C LYS A 12 4.08 4.21 -1.00
N ALA A 13 5.30 4.11 -1.53
CA ALA A 13 5.61 3.22 -2.64
C ALA A 13 5.40 1.74 -2.29
N CYS A 14 5.76 1.33 -1.07
CA CYS A 14 5.48 -0.02 -0.57
C CYS A 14 3.98 -0.32 -0.57
N ALA A 15 3.17 0.58 0.00
CA ALA A 15 1.71 0.41 0.07
C ALA A 15 1.08 0.34 -1.33
N ASP A 16 1.49 1.22 -2.24
CA ASP A 16 0.97 1.24 -3.61
C ASP A 16 1.32 -0.03 -4.38
N LEU A 17 2.54 -0.59 -4.22
CA LEU A 17 2.89 -1.87 -4.84
C LEU A 17 2.04 -3.04 -4.30
N VAL A 18 1.66 -3.02 -3.02
CA VAL A 18 0.76 -4.03 -2.46
C VAL A 18 -0.66 -3.89 -3.04
N ILE A 19 -1.14 -2.66 -3.17
CA ILE A 19 -2.44 -2.35 -3.80
C ILE A 19 -2.45 -2.84 -5.26
N GLN A 20 -1.38 -2.58 -6.01
CA GLN A 20 -1.24 -3.01 -7.41
C GLN A 20 -0.93 -4.49 -7.60
N ALA A 21 -0.56 -5.22 -6.54
CA ALA A 21 -0.31 -6.65 -6.65
C ALA A 21 -1.63 -7.44 -6.76
N PRO A 22 -1.68 -8.53 -7.53
CA PRO A 22 -2.81 -9.45 -7.46
C PRO A 22 -2.89 -10.08 -6.06
N VAL A 23 -4.11 -10.39 -5.61
CA VAL A 23 -4.32 -11.16 -4.40
C VAL A 23 -3.68 -12.52 -4.55
N LEU A 24 -3.04 -12.99 -3.48
CA LEU A 24 -2.56 -14.36 -3.45
C LEU A 24 -3.77 -15.29 -3.33
N HIS A 25 -4.01 -16.16 -4.31
CA HIS A 25 -5.07 -17.17 -4.23
C HIS A 25 -4.62 -18.32 -3.32
N SER A 26 -4.75 -18.11 -2.02
CA SER A 26 -4.41 -19.06 -0.95
C SER A 26 -5.48 -19.07 0.12
N ASP A 27 -5.24 -19.79 1.22
CA ASP A 27 -6.13 -19.83 2.38
C ASP A 27 -6.09 -18.52 3.21
N ASN A 28 -6.42 -17.38 2.59
CA ASN A 28 -6.47 -16.06 3.25
C ASN A 28 -7.85 -15.41 3.14
N VAL A 29 -8.08 -14.39 3.98
CA VAL A 29 -9.38 -13.72 4.12
C VAL A 29 -9.87 -13.06 2.83
N LEU A 30 -8.98 -12.50 2.01
CA LEU A 30 -9.34 -11.83 0.78
C LEU A 30 -9.73 -12.85 -0.29
N ALA A 31 -8.91 -13.88 -0.50
CA ALA A 31 -9.17 -14.94 -1.47
C ALA A 31 -10.47 -15.71 -1.17
N LYS A 32 -10.81 -15.94 0.11
CA LYS A 32 -12.08 -16.58 0.50
C LYS A 32 -13.32 -15.74 0.20
N LYS A 33 -13.21 -14.41 0.33
CA LYS A 33 -14.32 -13.49 0.11
C LYS A 33 -14.46 -13.10 -1.37
N HIS A 34 -13.38 -13.20 -2.13
CA HIS A 34 -13.28 -12.77 -3.52
C HIS A 34 -12.61 -13.86 -4.38
N GLU A 35 -13.22 -15.05 -4.43
CA GLU A 35 -12.62 -16.27 -5.00
C GLU A 35 -12.28 -16.16 -6.50
N HIS A 36 -12.94 -15.26 -7.22
CA HIS A 36 -12.78 -15.07 -8.67
C HIS A 36 -12.23 -13.70 -9.07
N GLU A 37 -11.79 -12.88 -8.11
CA GLU A 37 -11.26 -11.54 -8.36
C GLU A 37 -9.76 -11.50 -8.04
N ASP A 38 -8.97 -10.82 -8.88
CA ASP A 38 -7.53 -10.63 -8.63
C ASP A 38 -7.25 -9.48 -7.65
N LEU A 39 -8.26 -8.64 -7.36
CA LEU A 39 -8.19 -7.46 -6.51
C LEU A 39 -7.00 -6.52 -6.84
N CYS A 40 -6.53 -6.53 -8.09
CA CYS A 40 -5.43 -5.68 -8.54
C CYS A 40 -5.89 -4.22 -8.56
N GLY A 41 -5.15 -3.34 -7.89
CA GLY A 41 -5.51 -1.93 -7.73
C GLY A 41 -6.55 -1.64 -6.65
N CYS A 42 -7.07 -2.66 -5.96
CA CYS A 42 -7.96 -2.48 -4.82
C CYS A 42 -7.16 -2.22 -3.53
N ASP A 43 -7.66 -1.33 -2.66
CA ASP A 43 -7.06 -1.09 -1.35
C ASP A 43 -7.32 -2.25 -0.39
N LYS A 44 -6.44 -3.26 -0.47
CA LYS A 44 -6.49 -4.47 0.34
C LYS A 44 -6.40 -4.18 1.84
N PHE A 45 -5.74 -3.09 2.26
CA PHE A 45 -5.65 -2.71 3.67
C PHE A 45 -7.02 -2.32 4.21
N HIS A 46 -7.73 -1.46 3.48
CA HIS A 46 -9.07 -1.02 3.83
C HIS A 46 -10.10 -2.16 3.73
N MET A 47 -9.96 -3.07 2.76
CA MET A 47 -10.84 -4.24 2.63
C MET A 47 -10.79 -5.18 3.84
N ILE A 48 -9.62 -5.32 4.47
CA ILE A 48 -9.45 -6.17 5.67
C ILE A 48 -9.79 -5.38 6.95
N HIS A 49 -9.41 -4.10 7.01
CA HIS A 49 -9.59 -3.22 8.14
C HIS A 49 -10.34 -1.93 7.74
N PRO A 50 -11.67 -2.00 7.54
CA PRO A 50 -12.44 -0.86 7.03
C PRO A 50 -12.46 0.33 8.01
N ASP A 51 -12.27 0.07 9.30
CA ASP A 51 -12.23 1.11 10.33
C ASP A 51 -10.83 1.75 10.49
N THR A 52 -9.85 1.35 9.68
CA THR A 52 -8.46 1.86 9.74
C THR A 52 -8.12 2.68 8.51
N ASP A 53 -7.64 3.91 8.74
CA ASP A 53 -7.08 4.80 7.70
C ASP A 53 -5.56 4.74 7.76
N TRP A 54 -4.96 3.85 6.96
CA TRP A 54 -3.50 3.69 6.89
C TRP A 54 -2.80 4.95 6.36
N LEU A 55 -3.47 5.75 5.52
CA LEU A 55 -2.92 6.98 4.96
C LEU A 55 -2.76 8.08 6.03
N ALA A 56 -3.49 8.00 7.15
CA ALA A 56 -3.43 9.00 8.20
C ALA A 56 -2.00 9.21 8.75
N GLY A 57 -1.25 8.12 8.92
CA GLY A 57 0.15 8.16 9.37
C GLY A 57 1.06 8.91 8.38
N LEU A 58 0.95 8.57 7.09
CA LEU A 58 1.72 9.24 6.03
C LEU A 58 1.35 10.72 5.90
N ARG A 59 0.05 11.06 5.97
CA ARG A 59 -0.41 12.46 5.90
C ARG A 59 0.16 13.28 7.04
N HIS A 60 0.23 12.70 8.23
CA HIS A 60 0.84 13.36 9.37
C HIS A 60 2.36 13.51 9.20
N ALA A 61 3.05 12.46 8.74
CA ALA A 61 4.49 12.47 8.52
C ALA A 61 4.93 13.55 7.51
N GLU A 62 4.21 13.67 6.38
CA GLU A 62 4.42 14.74 5.41
C GLU A 62 4.14 16.12 6.02
N LYS A 63 3.05 16.27 6.78
CA LYS A 63 2.69 17.53 7.46
C LYS A 63 3.77 18.02 8.43
N ILE A 64 4.50 17.11 9.10
CA ILE A 64 5.59 17.47 10.02
C ILE A 64 6.97 17.55 9.32
N GLY A 65 7.01 17.35 7.99
CA GLY A 65 8.23 17.52 7.18
C GLY A 65 9.18 16.33 7.19
N LEU A 66 8.70 15.11 7.46
CA LEU A 66 9.55 13.90 7.40
C LEU A 66 9.86 13.43 5.98
N GLY A 67 9.12 13.91 4.98
CA GLY A 67 9.22 13.47 3.59
C GLY A 67 7.97 13.85 2.81
N THR A 68 7.82 13.31 1.60
CA THR A 68 6.64 13.52 0.76
C THR A 68 6.00 12.22 0.31
N MET A 69 4.69 12.25 0.04
CA MET A 69 4.00 11.14 -0.61
C MET A 69 4.31 11.03 -2.11
N ASP A 70 4.87 12.06 -2.72
CA ASP A 70 5.25 12.03 -4.14
C ASP A 70 6.54 11.24 -4.33
N TYR A 71 6.54 10.32 -5.30
CA TYR A 71 7.71 9.50 -5.60
C TYR A 71 7.74 9.06 -7.06
N GLU A 72 8.93 8.68 -7.52
CA GLU A 72 9.15 8.05 -8.82
C GLU A 72 9.82 6.68 -8.62
N LEU A 73 9.33 5.64 -9.32
CA LEU A 73 9.95 4.32 -9.29
C LEU A 73 11.03 4.22 -10.36
N ILE A 74 12.28 4.16 -9.91
CA ILE A 74 13.45 3.91 -10.77
C ILE A 74 13.85 2.43 -10.64
N LYS A 75 13.83 1.71 -11.76
CA LYS A 75 14.29 0.31 -11.82
C LYS A 75 15.80 0.27 -12.07
N ILE A 76 16.51 -0.55 -11.29
CA ILE A 76 17.95 -0.79 -11.37
C ILE A 76 18.18 -2.24 -11.80
#